data_AF-A0AAE4B5Y0-F1
#
_entry.id   AF-A0AAE4B5Y0-F1
#
_cell.length_a   1.000
_cell.length_b   1.000
_cell.length_c   1.000
_cell.angle_alpha   90.00
_cell.angle_beta   90.00
_cell.angle_gamma   90.00
#
_symmetry.space_group_name_H-M   'P 1'
#
loop_
_entity.id
_entity.type
_entity.pdbx_description
1 polymer ?
#
loop_
_entity_poly.entity_id
_entity_poly.type
_entity_poly.pdbx_seq_one_letter_code
_entity_poly.pdbx_strand_id
1 'polypeptide(L)'
;MKRKNPVLGLVAALLSVQLFDIIIHVATDQVEPIRIASNALLGLWAIGTVFSLVPAKAATIAITLYLILNGWFVALHGVTNQDQGGAVRVTLFVLVGLSTALALWLKNKSHED
;
A
#
# COMPACT_ATOMS: atom_id res chain seq x y z
N MET A 1 -1.40 -24.58 21.98
CA MET A 1 -0.87 -23.27 21.53
C MET A 1 -1.58 -22.90 20.21
N LYS A 2 -2.52 -21.93 20.20
CA LYS A 2 -3.18 -21.49 18.95
C LYS A 2 -2.14 -20.82 18.06
N ARG A 3 -1.79 -21.39 16.91
CA ARG A 3 -0.97 -20.70 15.90
C ARG A 3 -1.72 -19.42 15.52
N LYS A 4 -1.12 -18.24 15.78
CA LYS A 4 -1.68 -16.97 15.28
C LYS A 4 -1.71 -17.06 13.76
N ASN A 5 -2.86 -16.75 13.16
CA ASN A 5 -2.98 -16.75 11.70
C ASN A 5 -2.05 -15.64 11.14
N PRO A 6 -0.96 -15.99 10.43
CA PRO A 6 0.00 -15.00 9.94
C PRO A 6 -0.65 -14.02 8.96
N VAL A 7 -1.71 -14.43 8.25
CA VAL A 7 -2.46 -13.59 7.30
C VAL A 7 -3.06 -12.37 7.98
N LEU A 8 -3.72 -12.56 9.13
CA LEU A 8 -4.36 -11.43 9.84
C LEU A 8 -3.33 -10.41 10.33
N GLY A 9 -2.16 -10.88 10.80
CA GLY A 9 -1.06 -10.01 11.20
C GLY A 9 -0.49 -9.21 10.03
N LEU A 10 -0.31 -9.85 8.87
CA LEU A 10 0.16 -9.20 7.64
C LEU A 10 -0.84 -8.16 7.13
N VAL A 11 -2.14 -8.48 7.15
CA VAL A 11 -3.19 -7.54 6.75
C VAL A 11 -3.23 -6.33 7.68
N ALA A 12 -3.16 -6.54 9.00
CA ALA A 12 -3.12 -5.44 9.97
C ALA A 12 -1.89 -4.54 9.76
N ALA A 13 -0.71 -5.13 9.52
CA ALA A 13 0.50 -4.37 9.23
C ALA A 13 0.37 -3.57 7.93
N LEU A 14 -0.11 -4.21 6.85
CA LEU A 14 -0.28 -3.56 5.55
C LEU A 14 -1.29 -2.40 5.64
N LEU A 15 -2.43 -2.60 6.32
CA LEU A 15 -3.42 -1.55 6.56
C LEU A 15 -2.86 -0.40 7.40
N SER A 16 -2.04 -0.69 8.40
CA SER A 16 -1.41 0.35 9.22
C SER A 16 -0.52 1.25 8.36
N VAL A 17 0.24 0.68 7.42
CA VAL A 17 1.06 1.44 6.47
C VAL A 17 0.20 2.27 5.52
N GLN A 18 -0.88 1.70 4.97
CA GLN A 18 -1.78 2.42 4.06
C GLN A 18 -2.46 3.61 4.76
N LEU A 19 -2.97 3.38 5.98
CA LEU A 19 -3.63 4.41 6.77
C LEU A 19 -2.64 5.50 7.18
N PHE A 20 -1.43 5.13 7.59
CA PHE A 20 -0.39 6.09 7.91
C PHE A 20 -0.08 7.03 6.73
N ASP A 21 0.08 6.49 5.51
CA ASP A 21 0.32 7.33 4.32
C ASP A 21 -0.87 8.26 4.03
N ILE A 22 -2.10 7.73 4.04
CA ILE A 22 -3.32 8.53 3.81
C ILE A 22 -3.45 9.65 4.85
N ILE A 23 -3.21 9.34 6.13
CA ILE A 23 -3.27 10.31 7.21
C ILE A 23 -2.26 11.43 6.99
N ILE A 24 -1.04 11.12 6.54
CA ILE A 24 -0.04 12.16 6.24
C ILE A 24 -0.59 13.12 5.17
N HIS A 25 -1.07 12.61 4.03
CA HIS A 25 -1.59 13.47 2.94
C HIS A 25 -2.75 14.36 3.38
N VAL A 26 -3.66 13.81 4.19
CA VAL A 26 -4.81 14.57 4.71
C VAL A 26 -4.37 15.57 5.79
N ALA A 27 -3.45 15.20 6.68
CA ALA A 27 -3.01 16.05 7.78
C ALA A 27 -2.08 17.19 7.35
N THR A 28 -1.36 17.04 6.24
CA THR A 28 -0.47 18.07 5.71
C THR A 28 -1.11 18.96 4.65
N ASP A 29 -2.42 18.81 4.40
CA ASP A 29 -3.17 19.49 3.32
C ASP A 29 -2.52 19.31 1.93
N GLN A 30 -1.69 18.27 1.78
CA GLN A 30 -1.09 17.84 0.52
C GLN A 30 -1.96 16.71 -0.02
N VAL A 31 -3.17 17.06 -0.44
CA VAL A 31 -4.11 16.07 -0.95
C VAL A 31 -3.60 15.55 -2.29
N GLU A 32 -2.82 14.48 -2.25
CA GLU A 32 -2.29 13.75 -3.41
C GLU A 32 -3.28 12.61 -3.75
N PRO A 33 -4.30 12.82 -4.62
CA PRO A 33 -5.44 11.90 -4.71
C PRO A 33 -5.03 10.53 -5.26
N ILE A 34 -4.00 10.51 -6.10
CA ILE A 34 -3.42 9.29 -6.69
C ILE A 34 -2.81 8.42 -5.59
N ARG A 35 -2.16 9.03 -4.60
CA ARG A 35 -1.59 8.34 -3.44
C ARG A 35 -2.71 7.73 -2.61
N ILE A 36 -3.70 8.55 -2.24
CA ILE A 36 -4.86 8.08 -1.45
C ILE A 36 -5.58 6.92 -2.14
N ALA A 37 -5.88 7.06 -3.43
CA ALA A 37 -6.55 6.03 -4.22
C ALA A 37 -5.72 4.74 -4.30
N SER A 38 -4.39 4.84 -4.52
CA SER A 38 -3.52 3.66 -4.58
C SER A 38 -3.47 2.90 -3.25
N ASN A 39 -3.31 3.60 -2.13
CA ASN A 39 -3.26 2.99 -0.80
C ASN A 39 -4.62 2.38 -0.42
N ALA A 40 -5.73 3.06 -0.73
CA ALA A 40 -7.08 2.54 -0.52
C ALA A 40 -7.31 1.24 -1.32
N LEU A 41 -6.91 1.22 -2.59
CA LEU A 41 -7.02 0.02 -3.44
C LEU A 41 -6.26 -1.17 -2.85
N LEU A 42 -5.01 -0.97 -2.42
CA LEU A 42 -4.20 -2.03 -1.84
C LEU A 42 -4.77 -2.50 -0.49
N GLY A 43 -5.24 -1.57 0.34
CA GLY A 43 -5.89 -1.87 1.62
C GLY A 43 -7.19 -2.65 1.46
N LEU A 44 -8.05 -2.26 0.51
CA LEU A 44 -9.30 -2.97 0.22
C LEU A 44 -9.05 -4.40 -0.27
N TRP A 45 -8.04 -4.60 -1.12
CA TRP A 45 -7.63 -5.95 -1.50
C TRP A 45 -7.17 -6.78 -0.29
N ALA A 46 -6.35 -6.21 0.60
CA ALA A 46 -5.88 -6.90 1.80
C ALA A 46 -7.03 -7.31 2.72
N ILE A 47 -8.00 -6.42 2.94
CA ILE A 47 -9.24 -6.71 3.68
C ILE A 47 -10.03 -7.81 2.99
N GLY A 48 -10.25 -7.70 1.69
CA GLY A 48 -10.98 -8.70 0.91
C GLY A 48 -10.37 -10.09 1.00
N THR A 49 -9.05 -10.19 1.17
CA THR A 49 -8.33 -11.46 1.34
C THR A 49 -8.72 -12.17 2.64
N VAL A 50 -8.92 -11.46 3.75
CA VAL A 50 -9.34 -12.05 5.05
C VAL A 50 -10.76 -12.60 4.99
N PHE A 51 -11.63 -11.91 4.25
CA PHE A 51 -13.04 -12.28 4.14
C PHE A 51 -13.35 -13.17 2.93
N SER A 52 -12.32 -13.62 2.20
CA SER A 52 -12.46 -14.40 0.96
C SER A 52 -13.38 -13.75 -0.08
N LEU A 53 -13.41 -12.41 -0.11
CA LEU A 53 -14.25 -11.61 -1.02
C LEU A 53 -13.60 -11.38 -2.38
N VAL A 54 -12.31 -11.68 -2.51
CA VAL A 54 -11.54 -11.46 -3.74
C VAL A 54 -10.86 -12.76 -4.18
N PRO A 55 -10.81 -13.04 -5.49
CA PRO A 55 -10.08 -14.20 -5.98
C PRO A 55 -8.58 -14.00 -5.80
N ALA A 56 -7.86 -15.10 -5.69
CA ALA A 56 -6.41 -15.09 -5.49
C ALA A 56 -5.63 -14.31 -6.60
N LYS A 57 -6.16 -14.34 -7.84
CA LYS A 57 -5.64 -13.55 -8.97
C LYS A 57 -5.73 -12.02 -8.77
N ALA A 58 -6.62 -11.54 -7.90
CA ALA A 58 -6.76 -10.12 -7.59
C ALA A 58 -5.50 -9.55 -6.92
N ALA A 59 -4.68 -10.38 -6.27
CA ALA A 59 -3.44 -9.95 -5.63
C ALA A 59 -2.46 -9.33 -6.62
N THR A 60 -2.20 -10.01 -7.74
CA THR A 60 -1.30 -9.49 -8.78
C THR A 60 -1.83 -8.19 -9.37
N ILE A 61 -3.15 -8.09 -9.58
CA ILE A 61 -3.79 -6.90 -10.13
C ILE A 61 -3.65 -5.73 -9.15
N ALA A 62 -3.96 -5.94 -7.86
CA ALA A 62 -3.89 -4.91 -6.84
C ALA A 62 -2.47 -4.36 -6.65
N ILE A 63 -1.48 -5.25 -6.54
CA ILE A 63 -0.06 -4.86 -6.39
C ILE A 63 0.42 -4.11 -7.64
N THR A 64 0.07 -4.59 -8.84
CA THR A 64 0.49 -3.95 -10.08
C THR A 64 -0.13 -2.55 -10.23
N LEU A 65 -1.44 -2.42 -9.98
CA LEU A 65 -2.11 -1.12 -10.03
C LEU A 65 -1.56 -0.15 -8.98
N TYR A 66 -1.29 -0.64 -7.76
CA TYR A 66 -0.64 0.15 -6.71
C TYR A 66 0.70 0.72 -7.17
N LEU A 67 1.56 -0.12 -7.76
CA LEU A 67 2.86 0.30 -8.27
C LEU A 67 2.73 1.26 -9.46
N ILE A 68 1.81 1.01 -10.39
CA ILE A 68 1.56 1.89 -11.53
C ILE A 68 1.11 3.27 -11.06
N LEU A 69 0.15 3.36 -10.13
CA LEU A 69 -0.34 4.63 -9.61
C LEU A 69 0.75 5.41 -8.87
N ASN A 70 1.60 4.73 -8.11
CA ASN A 70 2.72 5.37 -7.43
C ASN A 70 3.85 5.79 -8.40
N GLY A 71 4.12 4.99 -9.42
CA GLY A 71 5.04 5.38 -10.50
C GLY A 71 4.51 6.56 -11.30
N TRP A 72 3.21 6.58 -11.59
CA TRP A 72 2.52 7.68 -12.24
C TRP A 72 2.55 8.96 -11.40
N PHE A 73 2.36 8.84 -10.08
CA PHE A 73 2.53 9.95 -9.16
C PHE A 73 3.94 10.57 -9.25
N VAL A 74 5.00 9.74 -9.25
CA VAL A 74 6.39 10.20 -9.42
C VAL A 74 6.62 10.83 -10.79
N ALA A 75 6.01 10.30 -11.85
CA ALA A 75 6.13 10.86 -13.18
C ALA A 75 5.52 12.28 -13.28
N LEU A 76 4.45 12.54 -12.53
CA LEU A 76 3.79 13.86 -12.49
C LEU A 76 4.49 14.87 -11.56
N HIS A 77 4.96 14.43 -10.39
CA HIS A 77 5.41 15.35 -9.32
C HIS A 77 6.92 15.29 -9.07
N GLY A 78 7.64 14.41 -9.77
CA GLY A 78 9.07 14.17 -9.62
C GLY A 78 9.43 13.38 -8.37
N VAL A 79 10.73 13.11 -8.23
CA VAL A 79 11.31 12.37 -7.09
C VAL A 79 11.60 13.26 -5.87
N THR A 80 11.49 14.59 -6.03
CA THR A 80 11.67 15.58 -4.97
C THR A 80 10.35 16.29 -4.67
N ASN A 81 10.21 16.80 -3.44
CA ASN A 81 9.07 17.58 -3.01
C ASN A 81 9.46 19.06 -2.93
N GLN A 82 8.93 19.86 -3.86
CA GLN A 82 9.21 21.30 -3.93
C GLN A 82 8.64 22.05 -2.71
N ASP A 83 7.50 21.60 -2.17
CA ASP A 83 6.86 22.19 -1.00
C ASP A 83 7.66 21.94 0.30
N GLN A 84 8.63 21.03 0.25
CA GLN A 84 9.56 20.72 1.34
C GLN A 84 10.99 21.16 1.00
N GLY A 85 11.15 22.26 0.25
CA GLY A 85 12.46 22.81 -0.09
C GLY A 85 13.27 21.94 -1.05
N GLY A 86 12.61 21.13 -1.88
CA GLY A 86 13.25 20.23 -2.85
C GLY A 86 13.80 18.93 -2.25
N ALA A 87 13.40 18.59 -1.02
CA ALA A 87 13.82 17.34 -0.38
C ALA A 87 13.41 16.11 -1.20
N VAL A 88 14.22 15.05 -1.17
CA VAL A 88 13.87 13.76 -1.80
C VAL A 88 12.65 13.19 -1.09
N ARG A 89 11.70 12.63 -1.86
CA ARG A 89 10.49 11.97 -1.35
C ARG A 89 10.81 10.61 -0.72
N VAL A 90 11.69 10.56 0.28
CA VAL A 90 12.16 9.32 0.93
C VAL A 90 10.97 8.54 1.53
N THR A 91 10.06 9.24 2.21
CA THR A 91 8.86 8.64 2.80
C THR A 91 8.01 7.90 1.77
N LEU A 92 7.83 8.48 0.57
CA LEU A 92 7.14 7.83 -0.56
C LEU A 92 7.79 6.48 -0.89
N PHE A 93 9.11 6.47 -1.14
CA PHE A 93 9.81 5.25 -1.56
C PHE A 93 9.83 4.18 -0.46
N VAL A 94 10.00 4.58 0.80
CA VAL A 94 9.98 3.66 1.95
C VAL A 94 8.59 3.02 2.09
N LEU A 95 7.52 3.82 2.08
CA LEU A 95 6.16 3.31 2.25
C LEU A 95 5.71 2.46 1.06
N VAL A 96 6.08 2.82 -0.17
CA VAL A 96 5.79 2.02 -1.37
C VAL A 96 6.56 0.69 -1.34
N GLY A 97 7.85 0.72 -0.99
CA GLY A 97 8.67 -0.49 -0.86
C GLY A 97 8.15 -1.43 0.22
N LEU A 98 7.86 -0.89 1.41
CA LEU A 98 7.31 -1.66 2.53
C LEU A 98 5.94 -2.25 2.20
N SER A 99 5.03 -1.46 1.63
CA SER A 99 3.70 -1.93 1.23
C SER A 99 3.78 -3.04 0.19
N THR A 100 4.69 -2.92 -0.78
CA THR A 100 4.91 -3.93 -1.82
C THR A 100 5.45 -5.23 -1.22
N ALA A 101 6.44 -5.14 -0.33
CA ALA A 101 7.00 -6.30 0.36
C ALA A 101 5.93 -7.02 1.20
N LEU A 102 5.15 -6.27 1.99
CA LEU A 102 4.06 -6.82 2.79
C LEU A 102 2.96 -7.44 1.93
N ALA A 103 2.58 -6.80 0.82
CA ALA A 103 1.56 -7.31 -0.09
C ALA A 103 2.02 -8.59 -0.81
N LEU A 104 3.28 -8.67 -1.24
CA LEU A 104 3.85 -9.90 -1.82
C LEU A 104 3.91 -11.03 -0.78
N TRP A 105 4.25 -10.71 0.47
CA TRP A 105 4.26 -11.69 1.54
C TRP A 105 2.85 -12.20 1.86
N LEU A 106 1.86 -11.29 1.95
CA LEU A 106 0.45 -11.64 2.11
C LEU A 106 -0.03 -12.53 0.97
N LYS A 107 0.25 -12.17 -0.28
CA LYS A 107 -0.07 -12.98 -1.46
C LYS A 107 0.53 -14.39 -1.35
N ASN A 108 1.79 -14.52 -0.96
CA ASN A 108 2.38 -15.86 -0.85
C ASN A 108 1.71 -16.69 0.25
N LYS A 109 1.36 -16.09 1.38
CA LYS A 109 0.72 -16.79 2.51
C LYS A 109 -0.74 -17.14 2.27
N SER A 110 -1.50 -16.31 1.57
CA SER A 110 -2.92 -16.57 1.29
C SER A 110 -3.17 -17.69 0.27
N HIS A 111 -2.11 -18.24 -0.33
CA HIS A 111 -2.18 -19.34 -1.30
C HIS A 111 -1.61 -20.67 -0.75
N GLU A 112 -1.07 -20.67 0.48
CA GLU A 112 -0.57 -21.87 1.16
C GLU A 112 -1.66 -22.59 1.98
N ASP A 113 -2.79 -21.91 2.25
CA ASP A 113 -3.95 -22.41 3.01
C ASP A 113 -5.04 -22.96 2.06
#